data_AF-A0A1J5Q4L3-F1
#
_entry.id   AF-A0A1J5Q4L3-F1
#
_cell.length_a   1.000
_cell.length_b   1.000
_cell.length_c   1.000
_cell.angle_alpha   90.00
_cell.angle_beta   90.00
_cell.angle_gamma   90.00
#
_symmetry.space_group_name_H-M   'P 1'
#
loop_
_entity.id
_entity.type
_entity.pdbx_description
1 polymer ?
#
loop_
_entity_poly.entity_id
_entity_poly.type
_entity_poly.pdbx_seq_one_letter_code
_entity_poly.pdbx_strand_id
1 'polypeptide(L)' 'MRALDEGQSGIMVALGLSGVNYVALEEVAGHMKAVPLDCDTLQTGRDLGICFGD' A
#
# COMPACT_ATOMS: atom_id res chain seq x y z
N MET A 1 -3.94 10.73 18.06
CA MET A 1 -4.29 10.43 16.66
C MET A 1 -5.81 10.36 16.61
N ARG A 2 -6.51 11.25 15.88
CA ARG A 2 -7.97 11.44 16.06
C ARG A 2 -8.81 10.16 15.86
N ALA A 3 -8.41 9.27 14.95
CA ALA A 3 -9.15 8.04 14.64
C ALA A 3 -9.21 7.00 15.78
N LEU A 4 -8.17 6.90 16.62
CA LEU A 4 -8.18 5.96 17.76
C LEU A 4 -8.99 6.50 18.95
N ASP A 5 -9.14 7.82 19.05
CA ASP A 5 -9.85 8.49 20.15
C ASP A 5 -11.38 8.29 20.05
N GLU A 6 -11.89 8.07 18.84
CA GLU A 6 -13.31 7.80 18.54
C GLU A 6 -13.71 6.31 18.69
N GLY A 7 -12.85 5.48 19.27
CA GLY A 7 -13.13 4.04 19.50
C GLY A 7 -13.05 3.16 18.24
N GLN A 8 -12.59 3.70 17.12
CA GLN A 8 -12.38 2.93 15.89
C GLN A 8 -11.08 2.15 15.99
N SER A 9 -11.20 0.84 16.15
CA SER A 9 -10.10 -0.13 16.06
C SER A 9 -10.23 -0.92 14.77
N GLY A 10 -9.12 -1.43 14.22
CA GLY A 10 -9.18 -2.23 12.99
C GLY A 10 -9.23 -1.42 11.68
N ILE A 11 -8.68 -0.21 11.65
CA ILE A 11 -8.65 0.67 10.46
C ILE A 11 -7.22 0.96 10.00
N MET A 12 -6.99 0.90 8.69
CA MET A 12 -5.81 1.42 8.00
C MET A 12 -6.04 2.88 7.62
N VAL A 13 -5.03 3.72 7.84
CA VAL A 13 -5.01 5.10 7.35
C VAL A 13 -4.18 5.15 6.07
N ALA A 14 -4.80 5.48 4.95
CA ALA A 14 -4.16 5.56 3.65
C ALA A 14 -4.14 7.00 3.14
N LEU A 15 -3.06 7.40 2.48
CA LEU A 15 -3.00 8.68 1.76
C LEU A 15 -3.37 8.43 0.29
N GLY A 16 -4.55 8.91 -0.11
CA GLY A 16 -5.02 8.89 -1.48
C GLY A 16 -4.80 10.23 -2.21
N LEU A 17 -5.09 10.25 -3.51
CA LEU A 17 -4.98 11.44 -4.37
C LEU A 17 -5.74 12.66 -3.83
N SER A 18 -6.84 12.44 -3.10
CA SER A 18 -7.72 13.49 -2.56
C SER A 18 -7.58 13.69 -1.05
N GLY A 19 -6.58 13.08 -0.39
CA GLY A 19 -6.33 13.24 1.04
C GLY A 19 -6.29 11.93 1.83
N VAL A 20 -6.48 12.05 3.14
CA VAL A 20 -6.41 10.91 4.07
C VAL A 20 -7.73 10.12 4.05
N ASN A 21 -7.62 8.83 3.76
CA ASN A 21 -8.71 7.87 3.74
C ASN A 21 -8.58 6.89 4.91
N TYR A 22 -9.72 6.49 5.47
CA TYR A 22 -9.80 5.43 6.48
C TYR A 22 -10.41 4.20 5.83
N VAL A 23 -9.69 3.08 5.86
CA VAL A 23 -10.10 1.82 5.23
C VAL A 23 -10.18 0.75 6.30
N ALA A 24 -11.28 0.01 6.38
CA ALA A 24 -11.41 -1.10 7.32
C ALA A 24 -10.38 -2.19 6.99
N LEU A 25 -9.66 -2.69 8.01
CA LEU A 25 -8.65 -3.73 7.80
C LEU A 25 -9.29 -5.03 7.31
N GLU A 26 -10.55 -5.32 7.64
CA GLU A 26 -11.25 -6.51 7.12
C GLU A 26 -11.32 -6.53 5.58
N GLU A 27 -11.45 -5.35 4.96
CA GLU A 27 -11.57 -5.20 3.50
C GLU A 27 -10.23 -5.37 2.77
N VAL A 28 -9.11 -5.17 3.46
CA VAL A 28 -7.75 -5.21 2.85
C VAL A 28 -6.88 -6.34 3.38
N ALA A 29 -7.20 -6.91 4.54
CA ALA A 29 -6.45 -7.99 5.15
C ALA A 29 -6.51 -9.23 4.25
N GLY A 30 -5.34 -9.75 3.90
CA GLY A 30 -5.21 -10.90 2.98
C GLY A 30 -5.18 -10.53 1.49
N HIS A 31 -5.46 -9.27 1.14
CA HIS A 31 -5.31 -8.78 -0.23
C HIS A 31 -3.93 -8.15 -0.41
N MET A 32 -3.04 -8.84 -1.12
CA MET A 32 -1.78 -8.26 -1.57
C MET A 32 -1.94 -7.69 -2.97
N LYS A 33 -1.61 -6.41 -3.13
CA LYS A 33 -1.45 -5.81 -4.46
C LYS A 33 -0.01 -6.03 -4.92
N ALA A 34 0.18 -6.95 -5.85
CA ALA A 34 1.47 -7.14 -6.50
C ALA A 34 1.74 -6.00 -7.49
N VAL A 35 3.01 -5.62 -7.61
CA VAL A 35 3.46 -4.69 -8.65
C VAL A 35 3.62 -5.48 -9.95
N PRO A 36 3.10 -5.00 -11.10
CA PRO A 36 3.32 -5.66 -12.37
C PRO A 36 4.82 -5.72 -12.68
N LEU A 37 5.34 -6.90 -12.99
CA LEU A 37 6.77 -7.10 -13.26
C LEU A 37 7.27 -6.31 -14.48
N ASP A 38 6.36 -6.00 -15.41
CA ASP A 38 6.64 -5.22 -16.63
C ASP A 38 6.55 -3.70 -16.41
N CYS A 39 6.32 -3.21 -15.18
CA CYS A 39 6.23 -1.77 -14.97
C CYS A 39 7.59 -1.08 -15.16
N ASP A 40 7.57 0.15 -15.71
CA ASP A 40 8.78 0.93 -16.00
C ASP A 40 9.72 1.07 -14.80
N THR A 41 9.17 1.20 -13.59
CA THR A 41 9.96 1.33 -12.37
C THR A 41 10.76 0.06 -12.06
N LEU A 42 10.15 -1.13 -12.21
CA LEU A 42 10.85 -2.39 -11.99
C LEU A 42 11.88 -2.66 -13.10
N GLN A 43 11.52 -2.37 -14.35
CA GLN A 43 12.44 -2.51 -15.49
C GLN A 43 13.66 -1.60 -15.34
N THR A 44 13.44 -0.33 -14.98
CA THR A 44 14.51 0.62 -14.67
C THR A 44 15.38 0.10 -13.53
N GLY A 45 14.80 -0.35 -12.42
CA GLY A 45 15.59 -0.91 -11.31
C GLY A 45 16.47 -2.09 -11.72
N ARG A 46 15.96 -2.99 -12.57
CA ARG A 46 16.72 -4.13 -13.10
C ARG A 46 17.85 -3.69 -14.02
N ASP A 47 17.62 -2.67 -14.86
CA ASP A 47 18.66 -2.06 -15.71
C ASP A 47 19.82 -1.46 -14.87
N LEU A 48 19.49 -0.87 -13.71
CA LEU A 48 20.49 -0.41 -12.73
C LEU A 48 21.18 -1.55 -11.95
N GLY A 49 20.81 -2.82 -12.20
CA GLY A 49 21.36 -3.99 -11.52
C GLY A 49 20.75 -4.29 -10.15
N ILE A 50 19.56 -3.76 -9.83
CA ILE A 50 18.85 -4.03 -8.58
C ILE A 50 18.17 -5.41 -8.65
N CYS A 51 18.52 -6.31 -7.74
CA CYS A 51 17.80 -7.58 -7.53
C CYS A 51 16.62 -7.38 -6.58
N PHE A 52 15.40 -7.65 -7.05
CA PHE A 52 14.16 -7.53 -6.27
C PHE A 52 13.76 -8.82 -5.52
N GLY A 53 14.56 -9.88 -5.62
CA GLY A 53 14.29 -11.15 -4.93
C GLY A 53 13.07 -11.93 -5.46
N ASP A 54 12.65 -11.63 -6.68
CA ASP A 54 11.72 -12.43 -7.49
C ASP A 54 12.40 -13.71 -8.02
#